data_AF-A0A1S9ISC6-F1
#
_entry.id   AF-A0A1S9ISC6-F1
#
_cell.length_a   1.000
_cell.length_b   1.000
_cell.length_c   1.000
_cell.angle_alpha   90.00
_cell.angle_beta   90.00
_cell.angle_gamma   90.00
#
_symmetry.space_group_name_H-M   'P 1'
#
loop_
_entity.id
_entity.type
_entity.pdbx_description
1 polymer ?
#
loop_
_entity_poly.entity_id
_entity_poly.type
_entity_poly.pdbx_seq_one_letter_code
_entity_poly.pdbx_strand_id
1 'polypeptide(L)'
;MHVLNILWVVFGIGLMLVLNLKFKINSMVALLVAALSVGMLAGMDLMSLLHTMKAGFGNTLGELAIIVVFGAVIGKLMVDSGAAHQIAHTLLARLGLRYVQLSVIIIGLIFGLAMFYEVAFIMLAPLVIVIAAEAKIPFLKLAIPAVAAATTAHSLFPPQPGPVALVNAYGADMGMVYIYGVLVTIPSVICAGLILPKFLGNLERPTPSFLKADQPVDMNNLPSFGVSILVPLIPAIIMISTTIANIWLVKDTPAWEVVNFIGSSPIAMFIAMVVAFVLFGTARGHDMQWVMNAFESAVKSIAMVILIIGAGGVLKQTIIDTGIGDTIGMLMSHGNISPYIMAWLITVLIRLATGQGVVSAMTAAGIISAAILDPATGQLVGVNPALLVLATAAGSNTLTHINDASFWLFKGYFDLSVKDTLKTWGLLELVNSVVGLLIVLIISMVA
;
A
#
# COMPACT_ATOMS: atom_id res chain seq x y z
N MET A 1 -33.21 -6.27 -5.04
CA MET A 1 -32.06 -7.19 -4.86
C MET A 1 -30.75 -6.41 -4.78
N HIS A 2 -30.35 -5.64 -5.81
CA HIS A 2 -29.04 -4.97 -5.86
C HIS A 2 -28.70 -4.05 -4.67
N VAL A 3 -29.58 -3.12 -4.28
CA VAL A 3 -29.36 -2.22 -3.12
C VAL A 3 -29.19 -2.98 -1.80
N LEU A 4 -29.77 -4.18 -1.68
CA LEU A 4 -29.70 -5.00 -0.48
C LEU A 4 -28.26 -5.48 -0.20
N ASN A 5 -27.47 -5.74 -1.25
CA ASN A 5 -26.09 -6.19 -1.11
C ASN A 5 -25.21 -5.11 -0.46
N ILE A 6 -25.43 -3.83 -0.81
CA ILE A 6 -24.74 -2.69 -0.17
C ILE A 6 -25.06 -2.65 1.33
N LEU A 7 -26.32 -2.84 1.71
CA LEU A 7 -26.73 -2.86 3.12
C LEU A 7 -26.06 -4.00 3.90
N TRP A 8 -25.91 -5.17 3.30
CA TRP A 8 -25.20 -6.29 3.92
C TRP A 8 -23.72 -6.01 4.12
N VAL A 9 -23.06 -5.36 3.17
CA VAL A 9 -21.66 -4.95 3.33
C VAL A 9 -21.50 -3.92 4.45
N VAL A 10 -22.36 -2.90 4.50
CA VAL A 10 -22.38 -1.91 5.59
C VAL A 10 -22.61 -2.62 6.94
N PHE A 11 -23.52 -3.58 6.99
CA PHE A 11 -23.75 -4.41 8.16
C PHE A 11 -22.52 -5.21 8.58
N GLY A 12 -21.85 -5.89 7.63
CA GLY A 12 -20.64 -6.68 7.91
C GLY A 12 -19.51 -5.84 8.48
N ILE A 13 -19.28 -4.66 7.90
CA ILE A 13 -18.29 -3.69 8.41
C ILE A 13 -18.69 -3.21 9.81
N GLY A 14 -19.96 -2.84 10.01
CA GLY A 14 -20.48 -2.44 11.31
C GLY A 14 -20.33 -3.52 12.38
N LEU A 15 -20.67 -4.76 12.04
CA LEU A 15 -20.57 -5.93 12.91
C LEU A 15 -19.12 -6.15 13.36
N MET A 16 -18.18 -6.21 12.42
CA MET A 16 -16.77 -6.39 12.75
C MET A 16 -16.24 -5.23 13.62
N LEU A 17 -16.61 -3.97 13.33
CA LEU A 17 -16.19 -2.82 14.15
C LEU A 17 -16.71 -2.93 15.58
N VAL A 18 -17.96 -3.35 15.76
CA VAL A 18 -18.55 -3.57 17.08
C VAL A 18 -17.84 -4.71 17.82
N LEU A 19 -17.59 -5.84 17.14
CA LEU A 19 -16.86 -6.98 17.72
C LEU A 19 -15.46 -6.57 18.17
N ASN A 20 -14.75 -5.76 17.38
CA ASN A 20 -13.39 -5.33 17.70
C ASN A 20 -13.35 -4.21 18.76
N LEU A 21 -14.12 -3.14 18.58
CA LEU A 21 -14.02 -1.94 19.42
C LEU A 21 -14.79 -2.06 20.74
N LYS A 22 -15.98 -2.67 20.72
CA LYS A 22 -16.83 -2.82 21.92
C LYS A 22 -16.54 -4.11 22.66
N PHE A 23 -16.50 -5.23 21.93
CA PHE A 23 -16.31 -6.55 22.54
C PHE A 23 -14.84 -6.99 22.62
N LYS A 24 -13.90 -6.21 22.05
CA LYS A 24 -12.45 -6.49 22.09
C LYS A 24 -12.07 -7.86 21.52
N ILE A 25 -12.87 -8.38 20.58
CA ILE A 25 -12.59 -9.63 19.89
C ILE A 25 -11.42 -9.40 18.92
N ASN A 26 -10.54 -10.40 18.81
CA ASN A 26 -9.41 -10.37 17.89
C ASN A 26 -9.86 -10.04 16.45
N SER A 27 -9.13 -9.16 15.78
CA SER A 27 -9.43 -8.69 14.42
C SER A 27 -9.68 -9.80 13.41
N MET A 28 -8.87 -10.86 13.44
CA MET A 28 -8.99 -11.99 12.54
C MET A 28 -10.36 -12.67 12.70
N VAL A 29 -10.76 -12.93 13.95
CA VAL A 29 -12.05 -13.56 14.26
C VAL A 29 -13.21 -12.65 13.85
N ALA A 30 -13.13 -11.36 14.18
CA ALA A 30 -14.16 -10.38 13.82
C ALA A 30 -14.35 -10.28 12.29
N LEU A 31 -13.26 -10.32 11.53
CA LEU A 31 -13.26 -10.34 10.06
C LEU A 31 -13.94 -11.59 9.49
N LEU A 32 -13.59 -12.77 9.99
CA LEU A 32 -14.18 -14.03 9.53
C LEU A 32 -15.68 -14.11 9.85
N VAL A 33 -16.10 -13.66 11.03
CA VAL A 33 -17.52 -13.59 11.42
C VAL A 33 -18.28 -12.62 10.53
N ALA A 34 -17.71 -11.45 10.23
CA ALA A 34 -18.33 -10.51 9.30
C ALA A 34 -18.45 -11.09 7.89
N ALA A 35 -17.40 -11.73 7.37
CA ALA A 35 -17.43 -12.36 6.05
C ALA A 35 -18.51 -13.44 5.97
N LEU A 36 -18.57 -14.34 6.95
CA LEU A 36 -19.63 -15.36 7.04
C LEU A 36 -21.02 -14.73 7.05
N SER A 37 -21.22 -13.69 7.87
CA SER A 37 -22.50 -13.00 7.98
C SER A 37 -22.91 -12.34 6.65
N VAL A 38 -21.99 -11.64 5.98
CA VAL A 38 -22.25 -10.98 4.70
C VAL A 38 -22.61 -12.01 3.63
N GLY A 39 -21.82 -13.07 3.49
CA GLY A 39 -22.06 -14.09 2.47
C GLY A 39 -23.41 -14.82 2.65
N MET A 40 -23.73 -15.19 3.89
CA MET A 40 -25.02 -15.83 4.19
C MET A 40 -26.21 -14.89 3.94
N LEU A 41 -26.12 -13.62 4.34
CA LEU A 41 -27.18 -12.64 4.15
C LEU A 41 -27.36 -12.22 2.67
N ALA A 42 -26.26 -12.24 1.90
CA ALA A 42 -26.29 -12.04 0.46
C ALA A 42 -26.84 -13.26 -0.32
N GLY A 43 -27.17 -14.36 0.36
CA GLY A 43 -27.79 -15.55 -0.23
C GLY A 43 -26.80 -16.49 -0.91
N MET A 44 -25.52 -16.45 -0.56
CA MET A 44 -24.52 -17.40 -1.09
C MET A 44 -24.79 -18.80 -0.57
N ASP A 45 -24.65 -19.81 -1.44
CA ASP A 45 -24.61 -21.21 -1.02
C ASP A 45 -23.44 -21.43 -0.03
N LEU A 46 -23.64 -22.30 0.97
CA LEU A 46 -22.65 -22.51 2.04
C LEU A 46 -21.33 -23.07 1.52
N MET A 47 -21.35 -23.94 0.51
CA MET A 47 -20.12 -24.50 -0.05
C MET A 47 -19.42 -23.50 -0.96
N SER A 48 -20.18 -22.70 -1.74
CA SER A 48 -19.64 -21.57 -2.48
C SER A 48 -19.00 -20.55 -1.55
N LEU A 49 -19.65 -20.19 -0.43
CA LEU A 49 -19.10 -19.30 0.58
C LEU A 49 -17.80 -19.85 1.16
N LEU A 50 -17.74 -21.14 1.50
CA LEU A 50 -16.50 -21.76 1.97
C LEU A 50 -15.38 -21.67 0.92
N HIS A 51 -15.69 -21.86 -0.35
CA HIS A 51 -14.72 -21.73 -1.44
C HIS A 51 -14.23 -20.29 -1.58
N THR A 52 -15.14 -19.32 -1.62
CA THR A 52 -14.86 -17.87 -1.60
C THR A 52 -13.96 -17.49 -0.44
N MET A 53 -14.23 -18.02 0.76
CA MET A 53 -13.40 -17.74 1.93
C MET A 53 -11.99 -18.30 1.79
N LYS A 54 -11.84 -19.56 1.32
CA LYS A 54 -10.52 -20.17 1.10
C LYS A 54 -9.74 -19.43 0.01
N ALA A 55 -10.39 -19.07 -1.08
CA ALA A 55 -9.78 -18.31 -2.17
C ALA A 55 -9.34 -16.91 -1.69
N GLY A 56 -10.22 -16.18 -0.98
CA GLY A 56 -9.90 -14.86 -0.44
C GLY A 56 -8.72 -14.87 0.53
N PHE A 57 -8.67 -15.86 1.42
CA PHE A 57 -7.55 -16.05 2.34
C PHE A 57 -6.26 -16.41 1.58
N GLY A 58 -6.33 -17.41 0.70
CA GLY A 58 -5.17 -17.94 -0.03
C GLY A 58 -4.56 -16.95 -1.01
N ASN A 59 -5.36 -16.26 -1.81
CA ASN A 59 -4.88 -15.27 -2.78
C ASN A 59 -4.17 -14.12 -2.06
N THR A 60 -4.78 -13.60 -0.99
CA THR A 60 -4.22 -12.47 -0.23
C THR A 60 -2.90 -12.86 0.47
N LEU A 61 -2.81 -14.07 1.01
CA LEU A 61 -1.55 -14.55 1.58
C LEU A 61 -0.50 -14.89 0.52
N GLY A 62 -0.91 -15.46 -0.62
CA GLY A 62 0.00 -15.77 -1.73
C GLY A 62 0.68 -14.54 -2.29
N GLU A 63 -0.04 -13.42 -2.36
CA GLU A 63 0.49 -12.12 -2.80
C GLU A 63 1.44 -11.50 -1.77
N LEU A 64 1.09 -11.53 -0.48
CA LEU A 64 1.74 -10.67 0.51
C LEU A 64 2.64 -11.39 1.52
N ALA A 65 2.37 -12.65 1.87
CA ALA A 65 2.99 -13.28 3.05
C ALA A 65 4.52 -13.35 2.93
N ILE A 66 5.04 -13.79 1.78
CA ILE A 66 6.48 -13.91 1.53
C ILE A 66 7.17 -12.54 1.64
N ILE A 67 6.59 -11.54 0.99
CA ILE A 67 7.10 -10.16 0.98
C ILE A 67 7.13 -9.61 2.41
N VAL A 68 6.04 -9.81 3.16
CA VAL A 68 5.90 -9.30 4.52
C VAL A 68 6.89 -9.95 5.48
N VAL A 69 7.08 -11.27 5.37
CA VAL A 69 8.08 -12.00 6.17
C VAL A 69 9.49 -11.49 5.84
N PHE A 70 9.90 -11.49 4.58
CA PHE A 70 11.27 -11.12 4.21
C PHE A 70 11.57 -9.66 4.52
N GLY A 71 10.61 -8.76 4.32
CA GLY A 71 10.77 -7.37 4.67
C GLY A 71 10.85 -7.15 6.19
N ALA A 72 10.06 -7.88 6.99
CA ALA A 72 10.17 -7.85 8.45
C ALA A 72 11.56 -8.33 8.92
N VAL A 73 12.09 -9.39 8.30
CA VAL A 73 13.42 -9.93 8.59
C VAL A 73 14.51 -8.93 8.25
N ILE A 74 14.46 -8.30 7.07
CA ILE A 74 15.41 -7.25 6.68
C ILE A 74 15.33 -6.08 7.67
N GLY A 75 14.12 -5.66 8.03
CA GLY A 75 13.89 -4.61 9.03
C GLY A 75 14.49 -4.97 10.40
N LYS A 76 14.29 -6.19 10.87
CA LYS A 76 14.85 -6.67 12.15
C LYS A 76 16.37 -6.69 12.13
N LEU A 77 16.98 -7.24 11.09
CA LEU A 77 18.43 -7.23 10.90
C LEU A 77 19.00 -5.80 10.80
N MET A 78 18.27 -4.87 10.17
CA MET A 78 18.67 -3.47 10.09
C MET A 78 18.70 -2.78 11.45
N VAL A 79 17.74 -3.12 12.32
CA VAL A 79 17.69 -2.61 13.70
C VAL A 79 18.78 -3.24 14.54
N ASP A 80 18.88 -4.58 14.53
CA ASP A 80 19.79 -5.32 15.41
C ASP A 80 21.28 -5.12 15.03
N SER A 81 21.58 -4.93 13.74
CA SER A 81 22.95 -4.60 13.27
C SER A 81 23.35 -3.14 13.45
N GLY A 82 22.41 -2.26 13.85
CA GLY A 82 22.67 -0.83 13.95
C GLY A 82 22.68 -0.07 12.62
N ALA A 83 22.40 -0.73 11.48
CA ALA A 83 22.30 -0.07 10.17
C ALA A 83 21.32 1.11 10.18
N ALA A 84 20.17 0.92 10.82
CA ALA A 84 19.17 1.98 10.92
C ALA A 84 19.69 3.20 11.71
N HIS A 85 20.48 2.97 12.77
CA HIS A 85 21.12 4.03 13.55
C HIS A 85 22.18 4.76 12.72
N GLN A 86 22.98 4.04 11.92
CA GLN A 86 23.95 4.65 11.00
C GLN A 86 23.27 5.59 9.99
N ILE A 87 22.12 5.20 9.44
CA ILE A 87 21.36 6.03 8.49
C ILE A 87 20.86 7.29 9.20
N ALA A 88 20.23 7.12 10.35
CA ALA A 88 19.69 8.22 11.14
C ALA A 88 20.78 9.24 11.53
N HIS A 89 21.88 8.77 12.11
CA HIS A 89 23.02 9.60 12.50
C HIS A 89 23.60 10.36 11.30
N THR A 90 23.80 9.69 10.16
CA THR A 90 24.37 10.32 8.96
C THR A 90 23.44 11.36 8.35
N LEU A 91 22.13 11.06 8.26
CA LEU A 91 21.12 12.01 7.76
C LEU A 91 21.03 13.24 8.66
N LEU A 92 21.00 13.05 9.98
CA LEU A 92 20.94 14.14 10.94
C LEU A 92 22.21 15.00 10.93
N ALA A 93 23.39 14.39 10.85
CA ALA A 93 24.66 15.10 10.82
C ALA A 93 24.85 15.92 9.53
N ARG A 94 24.41 15.40 8.37
CA ARG A 94 24.62 16.06 7.08
C ARG A 94 23.51 17.03 6.68
N LEU A 95 22.26 16.66 6.88
CA LEU A 95 21.11 17.44 6.43
C LEU A 95 20.51 18.28 7.57
N GLY A 96 20.68 17.86 8.83
CA GLY A 96 20.07 18.52 9.98
C GLY A 96 18.58 18.18 10.15
N LEU A 97 18.08 18.42 11.36
CA LEU A 97 16.69 18.11 11.76
C LEU A 97 15.62 18.73 10.83
N ARG A 98 15.92 19.88 10.23
CA ARG A 98 15.00 20.62 9.35
C ARG A 98 14.61 19.83 8.10
N TYR A 99 15.52 19.01 7.56
CA TYR A 99 15.31 18.34 6.28
C TYR A 99 14.94 16.86 6.42
N VAL A 100 14.98 16.29 7.62
CA VAL A 100 14.65 14.88 7.88
C VAL A 100 13.28 14.50 7.33
N GLN A 101 12.27 15.36 7.56
CA GLN A 101 10.91 15.11 7.07
C GLN A 101 10.83 15.12 5.54
N LEU A 102 11.60 15.99 4.87
CA LEU A 102 11.67 16.00 3.41
C LEU A 102 12.42 14.78 2.87
N SER A 103 13.49 14.35 3.54
CA SER A 103 14.24 13.15 3.17
C SER A 103 13.35 11.91 3.19
N VAL A 104 12.54 11.70 4.24
CA VAL A 104 11.65 10.54 4.30
C VAL A 104 10.51 10.60 3.27
N ILE A 105 10.07 11.78 2.86
CA ILE A 105 9.12 11.95 1.75
C ILE A 105 9.76 11.52 0.42
N ILE A 106 10.97 11.98 0.13
CA ILE A 106 11.70 11.61 -1.09
C ILE A 106 11.94 10.11 -1.13
N ILE A 107 12.37 9.53 0.00
CA ILE A 107 12.54 8.08 0.12
C ILE A 107 11.19 7.38 -0.13
N GLY A 108 10.10 7.85 0.50
CA GLY A 108 8.75 7.34 0.26
C GLY A 108 8.34 7.36 -1.22
N LEU A 109 8.58 8.48 -1.92
CA LEU A 109 8.30 8.60 -3.36
C LEU A 109 9.11 7.59 -4.18
N ILE A 110 10.41 7.45 -3.91
CA ILE A 110 11.27 6.50 -4.61
C ILE A 110 10.77 5.08 -4.43
N PHE A 111 10.48 4.67 -3.19
CA PHE A 111 9.95 3.34 -2.90
C PHE A 111 8.58 3.12 -3.53
N GLY A 112 7.67 4.09 -3.44
CA GLY A 112 6.34 4.00 -4.07
C GLY A 112 6.39 3.88 -5.59
N LEU A 113 7.32 4.57 -6.24
CA LEU A 113 7.55 4.47 -7.69
C LEU A 113 8.19 3.14 -8.10
N ALA A 114 9.03 2.54 -7.23
CA ALA A 114 9.86 1.39 -7.56
C ALA A 114 9.17 0.04 -7.36
N MET A 115 8.21 -0.05 -6.43
CA MET A 115 7.69 -1.32 -5.95
C MET A 115 6.23 -1.24 -5.50
N PHE A 116 5.65 -2.39 -5.18
CA PHE A 116 4.33 -2.45 -4.55
C PHE A 116 4.33 -1.75 -3.19
N TYR A 117 3.18 -1.14 -2.85
CA TYR A 117 3.03 -0.39 -1.61
C TYR A 117 3.40 -1.23 -0.38
N GLU A 118 2.95 -2.48 -0.31
CA GLU A 118 3.20 -3.33 0.86
C GLU A 118 4.70 -3.59 1.04
N VAL A 119 5.42 -3.80 -0.06
CA VAL A 119 6.88 -3.94 -0.05
C VAL A 119 7.51 -2.63 0.42
N ALA A 120 7.12 -1.50 -0.17
CA ALA A 120 7.65 -0.17 0.16
C ALA A 120 7.45 0.14 1.64
N PHE A 121 6.23 -0.05 2.14
CA PHE A 121 5.86 0.23 3.51
C PHE A 121 6.73 -0.55 4.49
N ILE A 122 6.92 -1.85 4.25
CA ILE A 122 7.66 -2.71 5.16
C ILE A 122 9.14 -2.33 5.25
N MET A 123 9.70 -1.82 4.15
CA MET A 123 11.08 -1.32 4.11
C MET A 123 11.20 0.07 4.75
N LEU A 124 10.19 0.92 4.56
CA LEU A 124 10.16 2.28 5.10
C LEU A 124 9.91 2.32 6.61
N ALA A 125 9.03 1.46 7.14
CA ALA A 125 8.61 1.47 8.54
C ALA A 125 9.78 1.40 9.55
N PRO A 126 10.71 0.42 9.49
CA PRO A 126 11.83 0.34 10.41
C PRO A 126 12.76 1.56 10.28
N LEU A 127 13.04 1.98 9.05
CA LEU A 127 13.90 3.12 8.75
C LEU A 127 13.36 4.41 9.37
N VAL A 128 12.07 4.70 9.14
CA VAL A 128 11.41 5.90 9.66
C VAL A 128 11.40 5.91 11.18
N ILE A 129 11.13 4.78 11.82
CA ILE A 129 11.07 4.69 13.28
C ILE A 129 12.44 4.97 13.90
N VAL A 130 13.51 4.43 13.34
CA VAL A 130 14.85 4.66 13.88
C VAL A 130 15.31 6.10 13.64
N ILE A 131 15.05 6.66 12.46
CA ILE A 131 15.30 8.08 12.19
C ILE A 131 14.55 8.96 13.19
N ALA A 132 13.28 8.63 13.48
CA ALA A 132 12.47 9.38 14.44
C ALA A 132 13.01 9.28 15.88
N ALA A 133 13.42 8.08 16.29
CA ALA A 133 14.01 7.84 17.60
C ALA A 133 15.30 8.65 17.80
N GLU A 134 16.19 8.65 16.81
CA GLU A 134 17.44 9.41 16.85
C GLU A 134 17.19 10.93 16.81
N ALA A 135 16.23 11.36 15.99
CA ALA A 135 15.80 12.75 15.91
C ALA A 135 14.99 13.21 17.13
N LYS A 136 14.68 12.31 18.08
CA LYS A 136 13.84 12.55 19.27
C LYS A 136 12.48 13.16 18.93
N ILE A 137 11.89 12.72 17.81
CA ILE A 137 10.56 13.13 17.37
C ILE A 137 9.62 11.92 17.31
N PRO A 138 8.31 12.11 17.51
CA PRO A 138 7.34 11.02 17.37
C PRO A 138 7.37 10.42 15.96
N PHE A 139 7.50 9.09 15.85
CA PHE A 139 7.71 8.42 14.56
C PHE A 139 6.56 8.63 13.57
N LEU A 140 5.32 8.77 14.05
CA LEU A 140 4.17 9.07 13.19
C LEU A 140 4.29 10.41 12.45
N LYS A 141 5.06 11.38 12.97
CA LYS A 141 5.33 12.65 12.27
C LYS A 141 6.22 12.48 11.04
N LEU A 142 6.99 11.38 10.97
CA LEU A 142 7.79 11.01 9.82
C LEU A 142 7.10 9.93 8.96
N ALA A 143 6.41 8.99 9.60
CA ALA A 143 5.78 7.86 8.93
C ALA A 143 4.61 8.29 8.06
N ILE A 144 3.73 9.17 8.55
CA ILE A 144 2.60 9.67 7.76
C ILE A 144 3.08 10.33 6.45
N PRO A 145 4.03 11.29 6.46
CA PRO A 145 4.54 11.86 5.21
C PRO A 145 5.21 10.84 4.28
N ALA A 146 6.01 9.90 4.81
CA ALA A 146 6.65 8.87 4.00
C ALA A 146 5.63 7.93 3.34
N VAL A 147 4.60 7.52 4.09
CA VAL A 147 3.53 6.65 3.61
C VAL A 147 2.63 7.38 2.62
N ALA A 148 2.30 8.65 2.87
CA ALA A 148 1.54 9.49 1.93
C ALA A 148 2.27 9.62 0.59
N ALA A 149 3.60 9.77 0.62
CA ALA A 149 4.44 9.76 -0.58
C ALA A 149 4.42 8.40 -1.29
N ALA A 150 4.66 7.31 -0.56
CA ALA A 150 4.74 5.98 -1.14
C ALA A 150 3.43 5.53 -1.77
N THR A 151 2.31 5.68 -1.06
CA THR A 151 0.97 5.27 -1.53
C THR A 151 0.52 6.10 -2.75
N THR A 152 0.78 7.41 -2.75
CA THR A 152 0.45 8.28 -3.89
C THR A 152 1.28 7.92 -5.11
N ALA A 153 2.60 7.76 -4.94
CA ALA A 153 3.47 7.38 -6.04
C ALA A 153 3.10 6.01 -6.63
N HIS A 154 2.81 5.04 -5.77
CA HIS A 154 2.41 3.70 -6.18
C HIS A 154 1.09 3.71 -6.97
N SER A 155 0.12 4.50 -6.51
CA SER A 155 -1.23 4.50 -7.07
C SER A 155 -1.35 5.33 -8.35
N LEU A 156 -0.50 6.34 -8.59
CA LEU A 156 -0.65 7.27 -9.71
C LEU A 156 0.23 6.98 -10.92
N PHE A 157 1.42 6.40 -10.73
CA PHE A 157 2.40 6.29 -11.80
C PHE A 157 2.51 4.86 -12.34
N PRO A 158 2.68 4.68 -13.66
CA PRO A 158 3.26 3.48 -14.24
C PRO A 158 4.73 3.30 -13.76
N PRO A 159 5.33 2.08 -13.81
CA PRO A 159 4.90 0.83 -14.45
C PRO A 159 3.97 -0.07 -13.60
N GLN A 160 3.43 0.42 -12.50
CA GLN A 160 2.64 -0.35 -11.55
C GLN A 160 1.42 -0.97 -12.29
N PRO A 161 1.06 -2.25 -12.02
CA PRO A 161 0.00 -2.93 -12.76
C PRO A 161 -1.33 -2.19 -12.78
N GLY A 162 -1.71 -1.53 -11.67
CA GLY A 162 -2.92 -0.71 -11.59
C GLY A 162 -2.90 0.48 -12.57
N PRO A 163 -1.96 1.44 -12.40
CA PRO A 163 -1.77 2.54 -13.34
C PRO A 163 -1.60 2.11 -14.80
N VAL A 164 -0.82 1.05 -15.08
CA VAL A 164 -0.65 0.53 -16.45
C VAL A 164 -1.97 -0.03 -17.00
N ALA A 165 -2.75 -0.74 -16.20
CA ALA A 165 -4.06 -1.24 -16.61
C ALA A 165 -5.02 -0.08 -16.92
N LEU A 166 -5.00 0.99 -16.12
CA LEU A 166 -5.80 2.20 -16.38
C LEU A 166 -5.38 2.91 -17.67
N VAL A 167 -4.08 3.07 -17.90
CA VAL A 167 -3.53 3.65 -19.13
C VAL A 167 -4.04 2.89 -20.35
N ASN A 168 -3.97 1.55 -20.30
CA ASN A 168 -4.46 0.69 -21.38
C ASN A 168 -5.99 0.75 -21.53
N ALA A 169 -6.74 0.74 -20.42
CA ALA A 169 -8.19 0.73 -20.43
C ALA A 169 -8.81 2.02 -20.98
N TYR A 170 -8.14 3.16 -20.77
CA TYR A 170 -8.58 4.47 -21.27
C TYR A 170 -7.87 4.92 -22.54
N GLY A 171 -6.89 4.17 -23.04
CA GLY A 171 -6.07 4.56 -24.19
C GLY A 171 -5.27 5.84 -23.94
N ALA A 172 -4.79 6.04 -22.71
CA ALA A 172 -4.09 7.26 -22.33
C ALA A 172 -2.63 7.26 -22.81
N ASP A 173 -2.10 8.45 -23.10
CA ASP A 173 -0.66 8.62 -23.31
C ASP A 173 0.09 8.49 -21.97
N MET A 174 1.02 7.55 -21.90
CA MET A 174 1.78 7.27 -20.68
C MET A 174 2.65 8.46 -20.24
N GLY A 175 3.23 9.21 -21.18
CA GLY A 175 4.03 10.40 -20.89
C GLY A 175 3.20 11.50 -20.25
N MET A 176 1.99 11.73 -20.74
CA MET A 176 1.04 12.70 -20.17
C MET A 176 0.57 12.28 -18.78
N VAL A 177 0.39 10.98 -18.51
CA VAL A 177 0.10 10.48 -17.15
C VAL A 177 1.24 10.81 -16.19
N TYR A 178 2.51 10.70 -16.61
CA TYR A 178 3.63 11.15 -15.77
C TYR A 178 3.62 12.67 -15.53
N ILE A 179 3.45 13.46 -16.58
CA ILE A 179 3.48 14.93 -16.50
C ILE A 179 2.38 15.43 -15.55
N TYR A 180 1.14 15.03 -15.80
CA TYR A 180 0.02 15.40 -14.93
C TYR A 180 0.10 14.73 -13.55
N GLY A 181 0.61 13.50 -13.48
CA GLY A 181 0.77 12.76 -12.24
C GLY A 181 1.70 13.46 -11.26
N VAL A 182 2.78 14.11 -11.73
CA VAL A 182 3.66 14.92 -10.87
C VAL A 182 2.91 16.13 -10.30
N LEU A 183 2.11 16.81 -11.13
CA LEU A 183 1.30 17.94 -10.71
C LEU A 183 0.24 17.55 -9.67
N VAL A 184 -0.30 16.33 -9.75
CA VAL A 184 -1.26 15.79 -8.77
C VAL A 184 -0.57 15.28 -7.50
N THR A 185 0.58 14.64 -7.63
CA THR A 185 1.30 14.00 -6.52
C THR A 185 1.83 15.03 -5.54
N ILE A 186 2.46 16.12 -6.03
CA ILE A 186 3.10 17.11 -5.15
C ILE A 186 2.08 17.73 -4.16
N PRO A 187 0.93 18.29 -4.60
CA PRO A 187 -0.06 18.83 -3.67
C PRO A 187 -0.69 17.77 -2.78
N SER A 188 -0.93 16.56 -3.29
CA SER A 188 -1.53 15.46 -2.51
C SER A 188 -0.63 15.06 -1.35
N VAL A 189 0.66 14.85 -1.61
CA VAL A 189 1.66 14.50 -0.59
C VAL A 189 1.89 15.64 0.40
N ILE A 190 1.88 16.90 -0.05
CA ILE A 190 1.96 18.05 0.87
C ILE A 190 0.73 18.07 1.80
N CYS A 191 -0.47 17.89 1.26
CA CYS A 191 -1.70 17.95 2.04
C CYS A 191 -1.81 16.77 3.02
N ALA A 192 -1.67 15.53 2.54
CA ALA A 192 -1.82 14.33 3.36
C ALA A 192 -0.60 14.09 4.27
N GLY A 193 0.60 14.41 3.79
CA GLY A 193 1.85 14.11 4.48
C GLY A 193 2.36 15.21 5.41
N LEU A 194 2.15 16.49 5.09
CA LEU A 194 2.70 17.61 5.87
C LEU A 194 1.65 18.45 6.58
N ILE A 195 0.49 18.66 5.95
CA ILE A 195 -0.57 19.50 6.49
C ILE A 195 -1.45 18.69 7.45
N LEU A 196 -1.97 17.54 7.02
CA LEU A 196 -2.86 16.69 7.82
C LEU A 196 -2.28 16.34 9.20
N PRO A 197 -1.01 15.90 9.37
CA PRO A 197 -0.48 15.56 10.69
C PRO A 197 -0.54 16.67 11.72
N LYS A 198 -0.57 17.95 11.30
CA LYS A 198 -0.73 19.10 12.20
C LYS A 198 -2.11 19.16 12.84
N PHE A 199 -3.12 18.56 12.20
CA PHE A 199 -4.51 18.51 12.66
C PHE A 199 -4.89 17.22 13.39
N LEU A 200 -4.03 16.18 13.34
CA LEU A 200 -4.31 14.89 13.98
C LEU A 200 -4.11 14.89 15.51
N GLY A 201 -3.62 15.99 16.08
CA GLY A 201 -3.40 16.14 17.51
C GLY A 201 -2.17 15.37 18.01
N ASN A 202 -2.29 14.68 19.14
CA ASN A 202 -1.16 13.97 19.73
C ASN A 202 -0.82 12.68 18.96
N LEU A 203 0.31 12.70 18.28
CA LEU A 203 0.90 11.59 17.51
C LEU A 203 1.99 10.82 18.27
N GLU A 204 2.18 11.09 19.57
CA GLU A 204 3.07 10.30 20.41
C GLU A 204 2.46 8.93 20.67
N ARG A 205 3.17 7.90 20.20
CA ARG A 205 2.84 6.49 20.43
C ARG A 205 4.13 5.77 20.86
N PRO A 206 4.03 4.75 21.72
CA PRO A 206 5.20 3.97 22.11
C PRO A 206 5.85 3.34 20.87
N THR A 207 7.17 3.30 20.84
CA THR A 207 7.89 2.59 19.77
C THR A 207 7.49 1.11 19.78
N PRO A 208 7.07 0.54 18.64
CA PRO A 208 6.69 -0.86 18.53
C PRO A 208 7.78 -1.80 19.05
N SER A 209 7.38 -2.86 19.75
CA SER A 209 8.30 -3.80 20.41
C SER A 209 9.26 -4.49 19.44
N PHE A 210 8.82 -4.81 18.22
CA PHE A 210 9.64 -5.49 17.21
C PHE A 210 10.76 -4.62 16.61
N LEU A 211 10.73 -3.30 16.84
CA LEU A 211 11.75 -2.35 16.38
C LEU A 211 12.65 -1.85 17.51
N LYS A 212 12.55 -2.47 18.69
CA LYS A 212 13.58 -2.37 19.71
C LYS A 212 14.65 -3.41 19.38
N ALA A 213 15.91 -3.02 19.45
CA ALA A 213 17.01 -3.96 19.33
C ALA A 213 16.93 -4.96 20.50
N ASP A 214 17.06 -6.26 20.21
CA ASP A 214 16.99 -7.30 21.24
C ASP A 214 18.19 -7.21 22.19
N GLN A 215 19.28 -6.63 21.72
CA GLN A 215 20.51 -6.36 22.44
C GLN A 215 20.97 -4.91 22.17
N PRO A 216 21.73 -4.28 23.09
CA PRO A 216 22.33 -2.98 22.82
C PRO A 216 23.21 -3.04 21.57
N VAL A 217 22.97 -2.12 20.64
CA VAL A 217 23.72 -2.01 19.38
C VAL A 217 25.18 -1.70 19.68
N ASP A 218 26.09 -2.49 19.11
CA ASP A 218 27.53 -2.21 19.17
C ASP A 218 27.88 -1.05 18.23
N MET A 219 28.04 0.14 18.82
CA MET A 219 28.35 1.37 18.09
C MET A 219 29.72 1.34 17.40
N ASN A 220 30.62 0.42 17.79
CA ASN A 220 31.93 0.28 17.15
C ASN A 220 31.89 -0.62 15.91
N ASN A 221 30.80 -1.36 15.70
CA ASN A 221 30.66 -2.35 14.62
C ASN A 221 29.43 -2.07 13.73
N LEU A 222 29.16 -0.79 13.47
CA LEU A 222 28.06 -0.39 12.60
C LEU A 222 28.40 -0.72 11.12
N PRO A 223 27.43 -1.20 10.32
CA PRO A 223 27.61 -1.28 8.88
C PRO A 223 27.77 0.14 8.31
N SER A 224 28.47 0.26 7.19
CA SER A 224 28.69 1.57 6.57
C SER A 224 27.36 2.18 6.12
N PHE A 225 27.30 3.52 6.01
CA PHE A 225 26.11 4.22 5.54
C PHE A 225 25.64 3.72 4.16
N GLY A 226 26.58 3.44 3.25
CA GLY A 226 26.29 2.91 1.92
C GLY A 226 25.61 1.54 1.99
N VAL A 227 26.13 0.61 2.79
CA VAL A 227 25.53 -0.72 2.99
C VAL A 227 24.15 -0.59 3.64
N SER A 228 24.04 0.27 4.65
CA SER A 228 22.80 0.50 5.40
C SER A 228 21.66 0.98 4.50
N ILE A 229 21.96 1.81 3.49
CA ILE A 229 20.96 2.27 2.50
C ILE A 229 20.78 1.29 1.34
N LEU A 230 21.86 0.67 0.87
CA LEU A 230 21.79 -0.19 -0.31
C LEU A 230 20.98 -1.45 -0.04
N VAL A 231 21.18 -2.12 1.10
CA VAL A 231 20.49 -3.39 1.40
C VAL A 231 18.96 -3.24 1.32
N PRO A 232 18.34 -2.22 1.95
CA PRO A 232 16.90 -2.01 1.84
C PRO A 232 16.43 -1.58 0.46
N LEU A 233 17.31 -0.99 -0.35
CA LEU A 233 17.01 -0.58 -1.72
C LEU A 233 17.22 -1.69 -2.75
N ILE A 234 17.85 -2.82 -2.41
CA ILE A 234 18.09 -3.93 -3.35
C ILE A 234 16.81 -4.34 -4.10
N PRO A 235 15.65 -4.60 -3.44
CA PRO A 235 14.46 -5.01 -4.17
C PRO A 235 13.98 -3.93 -5.13
N ALA A 236 14.02 -2.66 -4.72
CA ALA A 236 13.66 -1.52 -5.55
C ALA A 236 14.59 -1.40 -6.78
N ILE A 237 15.91 -1.52 -6.58
CA ILE A 237 16.90 -1.47 -7.66
C ILE A 237 16.66 -2.61 -8.65
N ILE A 238 16.40 -3.83 -8.18
CA ILE A 238 16.11 -4.98 -9.03
C ILE A 238 14.83 -4.73 -9.84
N MET A 239 13.72 -4.33 -9.20
CA MET A 239 12.45 -4.09 -9.87
C MET A 239 12.50 -2.93 -10.88
N ILE A 240 13.18 -1.83 -10.55
CA ILE A 240 13.42 -0.73 -11.49
C ILE A 240 14.25 -1.23 -12.68
N SER A 241 15.31 -1.99 -12.42
CA SER A 241 16.17 -2.52 -13.49
C SER A 241 15.40 -3.47 -14.41
N THR A 242 14.53 -4.33 -13.87
CA THR A 242 13.62 -5.18 -14.65
C THR A 242 12.67 -4.35 -15.51
N THR A 243 12.09 -3.28 -14.94
CA THR A 243 11.21 -2.37 -15.70
C THR A 243 11.95 -1.74 -16.88
N ILE A 244 13.16 -1.23 -16.65
CA ILE A 244 13.99 -0.61 -17.70
C ILE A 244 14.38 -1.66 -18.76
N ALA A 245 14.79 -2.86 -18.33
CA ALA A 245 15.15 -3.93 -19.25
C ALA A 245 13.96 -4.35 -20.15
N ASN A 246 12.74 -4.39 -19.60
CA ASN A 246 11.52 -4.70 -20.33
C ASN A 246 11.18 -3.70 -21.45
N ILE A 247 11.82 -2.53 -21.51
CA ILE A 247 11.70 -1.58 -22.64
C ILE A 247 12.31 -2.17 -23.91
N TRP A 248 13.37 -2.97 -23.79
CA TRP A 248 14.11 -3.54 -24.92
C TRP A 248 13.93 -5.05 -25.08
N LEU A 249 13.42 -5.74 -24.06
CA LEU A 249 13.17 -7.18 -24.11
C LEU A 249 11.85 -7.50 -24.83
N VAL A 250 11.92 -8.47 -25.74
CA VAL A 250 10.74 -9.02 -26.39
C VAL A 250 10.03 -9.97 -25.43
N LYS A 251 8.72 -9.78 -25.26
CA LYS A 251 7.86 -10.64 -24.42
C LYS A 251 8.02 -12.12 -24.81
N ASP A 252 7.91 -12.99 -23.82
CA ASP A 252 7.96 -14.45 -23.96
C ASP A 252 9.28 -15.02 -24.52
N THR A 253 10.36 -14.24 -24.46
CA THR A 253 11.72 -14.76 -24.68
C THR A 253 12.32 -15.29 -23.38
N PRO A 254 13.27 -16.25 -23.42
CA PRO A 254 13.93 -16.73 -22.21
C PRO A 254 14.60 -15.61 -21.40
N ALA A 255 15.15 -14.60 -22.08
CA ALA A 255 15.72 -13.42 -21.43
C ALA A 255 14.65 -12.61 -20.68
N TRP A 256 13.47 -12.41 -21.30
CA TRP A 256 12.33 -11.76 -20.67
C TRP A 256 11.84 -12.55 -19.45
N GLU A 257 11.71 -13.87 -19.55
CA GLU A 257 11.28 -14.72 -18.43
C GLU A 257 12.24 -14.63 -17.24
N VAL A 258 13.55 -14.75 -17.47
CA VAL A 258 14.57 -14.67 -16.41
C VAL A 258 14.56 -13.29 -15.74
N VAL A 259 14.49 -12.22 -16.54
CA VAL A 259 14.49 -10.84 -16.02
C VAL A 259 13.23 -10.53 -15.22
N ASN A 260 12.07 -11.03 -15.64
CA ASN A 260 10.81 -10.85 -14.90
C ASN A 260 10.71 -11.77 -13.68
N PHE A 261 11.33 -12.96 -13.71
CA PHE A 261 11.44 -13.83 -12.54
C PHE A 261 12.29 -13.18 -11.44
N ILE A 262 13.51 -12.73 -11.77
CA ILE A 262 14.40 -12.03 -10.82
C ILE A 262 13.76 -10.72 -10.35
N GLY A 263 13.10 -10.02 -11.26
CA GLY A 263 12.37 -8.79 -11.00
C GLY A 263 11.08 -8.94 -10.20
N SER A 264 10.59 -10.16 -10.00
CA SER A 264 9.35 -10.37 -9.24
C SER A 264 9.56 -10.02 -7.77
N SER A 265 8.56 -9.42 -7.14
CA SER A 265 8.68 -8.94 -5.76
C SER A 265 9.09 -10.03 -4.76
N PRO A 266 8.56 -11.27 -4.80
CA PRO A 266 9.01 -12.33 -3.91
C PRO A 266 10.51 -12.67 -4.07
N ILE A 267 11.01 -12.75 -5.30
CA ILE A 267 12.41 -13.12 -5.58
C ILE A 267 13.35 -11.95 -5.25
N ALA A 268 13.00 -10.72 -5.63
CA ALA A 268 13.77 -9.54 -5.30
C ALA A 268 13.91 -9.35 -3.76
N MET A 269 12.83 -9.60 -3.01
CA MET A 269 12.84 -9.58 -1.55
C MET A 269 13.67 -10.72 -0.96
N PHE A 270 13.59 -11.92 -1.53
CA PHE A 270 14.43 -13.04 -1.11
C PHE A 270 15.92 -12.74 -1.29
N ILE A 271 16.32 -12.21 -2.45
CA ILE A 271 17.70 -11.81 -2.72
C ILE A 271 18.16 -10.75 -1.71
N ALA A 272 17.35 -9.72 -1.46
CA ALA A 272 17.69 -8.69 -0.47
C ALA A 272 17.83 -9.24 0.95
N MET A 273 16.99 -10.21 1.34
CA MET A 273 17.09 -10.88 2.64
C MET A 273 18.39 -11.69 2.76
N VAL A 274 18.76 -12.45 1.72
CA VAL A 274 20.02 -13.21 1.71
C VAL A 274 21.22 -12.26 1.78
N VAL A 275 21.17 -11.14 1.05
CA VAL A 275 22.21 -10.11 1.13
C VAL A 275 22.25 -9.48 2.54
N ALA A 276 21.11 -9.25 3.18
CA ALA A 276 21.04 -8.77 4.56
C ALA A 276 21.66 -9.76 5.56
N PHE A 277 21.47 -11.07 5.38
CA PHE A 277 22.12 -12.09 6.23
C PHE A 277 23.64 -11.97 6.23
N VAL A 278 24.21 -11.65 5.06
CA VAL A 278 25.64 -11.45 4.92
C VAL A 278 26.05 -10.07 5.42
N LEU A 279 25.48 -9.00 4.88
CA LEU A 279 25.99 -7.63 5.09
C LEU A 279 25.61 -7.04 6.46
N PHE A 280 24.48 -7.42 7.04
CA PHE A 280 24.08 -7.03 8.39
C PHE A 280 24.39 -8.10 9.45
N GLY A 281 24.55 -9.36 9.05
CA GLY A 281 24.91 -10.47 9.93
C GLY A 281 26.38 -10.84 9.86
N THR A 282 26.71 -11.85 9.05
CA THR A 282 28.00 -12.56 9.12
C THR A 282 29.22 -11.70 8.77
N ALA A 283 29.10 -10.76 7.83
CA ALA A 283 30.16 -9.81 7.51
C ALA A 283 30.47 -8.84 8.65
N ARG A 284 29.60 -8.75 9.67
CA ARG A 284 29.81 -7.99 10.92
C ARG A 284 30.28 -8.85 12.07
N GLY A 285 30.63 -10.12 11.82
CA GLY A 285 31.16 -11.01 12.86
C GLY A 285 30.10 -11.71 13.71
N HIS A 286 28.82 -11.56 13.36
CA HIS A 286 27.76 -12.40 13.93
C HIS A 286 27.80 -13.81 13.32
N ASP A 287 27.39 -14.82 14.07
CA ASP A 287 27.23 -16.17 13.55
C ASP A 287 25.86 -16.36 12.84
N MET A 288 25.71 -17.48 12.13
CA MET A 288 24.43 -17.79 11.46
C MET A 288 23.29 -18.00 12.46
N GLN A 289 23.59 -18.43 13.68
CA GLN A 289 22.59 -18.63 14.72
C GLN A 289 21.92 -17.32 15.12
N TRP A 290 22.71 -16.25 15.27
CA TRP A 290 22.20 -14.90 15.52
C TRP A 290 21.28 -14.43 14.39
N VAL A 291 21.66 -14.67 13.13
CA VAL A 291 20.84 -14.32 11.95
C VAL A 291 19.51 -15.09 11.95
N MET A 292 19.53 -16.39 12.25
CA MET A 292 18.32 -17.20 12.34
C MET A 292 17.42 -16.82 13.53
N ASN A 293 18.01 -16.44 14.66
CA ASN A 293 17.25 -15.91 15.79
C ASN A 293 16.54 -14.59 15.42
N ALA A 294 17.22 -13.69 14.70
CA ALA A 294 16.61 -12.47 14.18
C ALA A 294 15.48 -12.78 13.18
N PHE A 295 15.67 -13.78 12.31
CA PHE A 295 14.62 -14.27 11.40
C PHE A 295 13.38 -14.76 12.17
N GLU A 296 13.56 -15.64 13.16
CA GLU A 296 12.46 -16.15 13.97
C GLU A 296 11.75 -15.04 14.75
N SER A 297 12.51 -14.12 15.34
CA SER A 297 11.98 -12.97 16.10
C SER A 297 11.11 -12.11 15.19
N ALA A 298 11.60 -11.79 13.99
CA ALA A 298 10.84 -11.06 12.98
C ALA A 298 9.54 -11.79 12.61
N VAL A 299 9.59 -13.06 12.25
CA VAL A 299 8.41 -13.85 11.86
C VAL A 299 7.38 -13.92 13.00
N LYS A 300 7.81 -14.17 14.24
CA LYS A 300 6.93 -14.19 15.42
C LYS A 300 6.22 -12.86 15.61
N SER A 301 6.92 -11.75 15.39
CA SER A 301 6.37 -10.40 15.60
C SER A 301 5.27 -10.02 14.59
N ILE A 302 5.35 -10.51 13.36
CA ILE A 302 4.42 -10.17 12.28
C ILE A 302 3.39 -11.27 11.96
N ALA A 303 3.48 -12.45 12.61
CA ALA A 303 2.58 -13.57 12.36
C ALA A 303 1.09 -13.19 12.48
N MET A 304 0.73 -12.46 13.53
CA MET A 304 -0.65 -11.99 13.70
C MET A 304 -1.06 -10.97 12.64
N VAL A 305 -0.14 -10.13 12.17
CA VAL A 305 -0.41 -9.16 11.10
C VAL A 305 -0.75 -9.89 9.80
N ILE A 306 0.03 -10.90 9.43
CA ILE A 306 -0.21 -11.74 8.25
C ILE A 306 -1.57 -12.45 8.34
N LEU A 307 -1.89 -13.06 9.48
CA LEU A 307 -3.17 -13.77 9.67
C LEU A 307 -4.38 -12.83 9.56
N ILE A 308 -4.26 -11.61 10.10
CA ILE A 308 -5.30 -10.60 9.99
C ILE A 308 -5.44 -10.11 8.53
N ILE A 309 -4.33 -9.92 7.81
CA ILE A 309 -4.34 -9.58 6.37
C ILE A 309 -5.07 -10.68 5.57
N GLY A 310 -4.75 -11.95 5.81
CA GLY A 310 -5.44 -13.08 5.18
C GLY A 310 -6.94 -13.07 5.46
N ALA A 311 -7.36 -12.86 6.72
CA ALA A 311 -8.78 -12.73 7.08
C ALA A 311 -9.46 -11.49 6.48
N GLY A 312 -8.72 -10.40 6.28
CA GLY A 312 -9.19 -9.24 5.52
C GLY A 312 -9.50 -9.61 4.07
N GLY A 313 -8.64 -10.45 3.48
CA GLY A 313 -8.82 -11.07 2.17
C GLY A 313 -10.11 -11.89 2.03
N VAL A 314 -10.51 -12.59 3.10
CA VAL A 314 -11.78 -13.34 3.16
C VAL A 314 -12.98 -12.41 3.04
N LEU A 315 -13.02 -11.36 3.87
CA LEU A 315 -14.09 -10.37 3.84
C LEU A 315 -14.14 -9.66 2.49
N LYS A 316 -12.98 -9.25 1.96
CA LYS A 316 -12.84 -8.71 0.60
C LYS A 316 -13.48 -9.62 -0.44
N GLN A 317 -13.03 -10.88 -0.53
CA GLN A 317 -13.48 -11.79 -1.59
C GLN A 317 -14.97 -12.07 -1.46
N THR A 318 -15.47 -12.20 -0.23
CA THR A 318 -16.91 -12.33 0.01
C THR A 318 -17.68 -11.14 -0.53
N ILE A 319 -17.21 -9.91 -0.26
CA ILE A 319 -17.84 -8.69 -0.76
C ILE A 319 -17.81 -8.64 -2.29
N ILE A 320 -16.69 -8.99 -2.92
CA ILE A 320 -16.56 -9.05 -4.39
C ILE A 320 -17.56 -10.05 -4.97
N ASP A 321 -17.60 -11.27 -4.43
CA ASP A 321 -18.43 -12.37 -4.93
C ASP A 321 -19.94 -12.12 -4.71
N THR A 322 -20.32 -11.13 -3.87
CA THR A 322 -21.72 -10.67 -3.77
C THR A 322 -22.20 -9.82 -4.96
N GLY A 323 -21.31 -9.42 -5.89
CA GLY A 323 -21.66 -8.60 -7.05
C GLY A 323 -21.92 -7.12 -6.72
N ILE A 324 -21.31 -6.60 -5.65
CA ILE A 324 -21.51 -5.20 -5.24
C ILE A 324 -20.94 -4.19 -6.24
N GLY A 325 -19.87 -4.55 -6.96
CA GLY A 325 -19.24 -3.70 -7.97
C GLY A 325 -20.20 -3.35 -9.11
N ASP A 326 -20.90 -4.35 -9.64
CA ASP A 326 -21.90 -4.19 -10.72
C ASP A 326 -23.08 -3.33 -10.25
N THR A 327 -23.51 -3.53 -9.01
CA THR A 327 -24.59 -2.76 -8.39
C THR A 327 -24.23 -1.27 -8.31
N ILE A 328 -23.02 -0.95 -7.86
CA ILE A 328 -22.54 0.44 -7.76
C ILE A 328 -22.41 1.07 -9.15
N GLY A 329 -21.91 0.32 -10.14
CA GLY A 329 -21.80 0.79 -11.52
C GLY A 329 -23.15 1.16 -12.14
N MET A 330 -24.17 0.31 -11.98
CA MET A 330 -25.52 0.56 -12.52
C MET A 330 -26.22 1.78 -11.89
N LEU A 331 -26.01 2.04 -10.60
CA LEU A 331 -26.61 3.18 -9.92
C LEU A 331 -26.02 4.52 -10.38
N MET A 332 -24.78 4.52 -10.88
CA MET A 332 -24.02 5.72 -11.22
C MET A 332 -24.13 6.12 -12.71
N SER A 333 -24.64 5.25 -13.58
CA SER A 333 -24.70 5.48 -15.04
C SER A 333 -25.79 6.45 -15.53
N HIS A 334 -26.54 7.10 -14.63
CA HIS A 334 -27.70 7.94 -14.97
C HIS A 334 -27.59 9.43 -14.53
N GLY A 335 -26.38 9.92 -14.22
CA GLY A 335 -26.15 11.29 -13.75
C GLY A 335 -25.42 12.19 -14.75
N ASN A 336 -25.79 13.47 -14.83
CA ASN A 336 -25.04 14.50 -15.59
C ASN A 336 -23.84 15.04 -14.77
N ILE A 337 -22.99 14.13 -14.28
CA ILE A 337 -21.84 14.43 -13.42
C ILE A 337 -20.57 14.45 -14.30
N SER A 338 -19.59 15.29 -13.95
CA SER A 338 -18.27 15.28 -14.61
C SER A 338 -17.71 13.84 -14.67
N PRO A 339 -17.24 13.37 -15.84
CA PRO A 339 -16.68 12.02 -15.97
C PRO A 339 -15.53 11.73 -15.00
N TYR A 340 -14.72 12.75 -14.65
CA TYR A 340 -13.64 12.61 -13.67
C TYR A 340 -14.18 12.34 -12.26
N ILE A 341 -15.22 13.07 -11.84
CA ILE A 341 -15.88 12.86 -10.55
C ILE A 341 -16.56 11.50 -10.54
N MET A 342 -17.19 11.10 -11.64
CA MET A 342 -17.84 9.80 -11.77
C MET A 342 -16.82 8.66 -11.65
N ALA A 343 -15.69 8.75 -12.36
CA ALA A 343 -14.63 7.75 -12.30
C ALA A 343 -14.04 7.64 -10.90
N TRP A 344 -13.74 8.78 -10.27
CA TRP A 344 -13.27 8.82 -8.89
C TRP A 344 -14.31 8.22 -7.93
N LEU A 345 -15.57 8.61 -8.03
CA LEU A 345 -16.62 8.19 -7.08
C LEU A 345 -16.94 6.71 -7.20
N ILE A 346 -17.06 6.17 -8.43
CA ILE A 346 -17.25 4.73 -8.63
C ILE A 346 -16.05 3.97 -8.04
N THR A 347 -14.83 4.44 -8.31
CA THR A 347 -13.63 3.82 -7.75
C THR A 347 -13.65 3.86 -6.23
N VAL A 348 -13.97 5.01 -5.62
CA VAL A 348 -14.04 5.18 -4.15
C VAL A 348 -15.05 4.22 -3.54
N LEU A 349 -16.25 4.11 -4.12
CA LEU A 349 -17.30 3.23 -3.61
C LEU A 349 -16.88 1.75 -3.69
N ILE A 350 -16.27 1.34 -4.81
CA ILE A 350 -15.74 -0.02 -4.95
C ILE A 350 -14.54 -0.24 -4.01
N ARG A 351 -13.67 0.75 -3.83
CA ARG A 351 -12.52 0.67 -2.91
C ARG A 351 -12.97 0.56 -1.45
N LEU A 352 -13.99 1.32 -1.04
CA LEU A 352 -14.61 1.21 0.28
C LEU A 352 -15.25 -0.16 0.50
N ALA A 353 -15.83 -0.78 -0.54
CA ALA A 353 -16.39 -2.12 -0.45
C ALA A 353 -15.30 -3.20 -0.40
N THR A 354 -14.35 -3.16 -1.34
CA THR A 354 -13.40 -4.26 -1.60
C THR A 354 -12.08 -4.14 -0.84
N GLY A 355 -11.65 -2.94 -0.48
CA GLY A 355 -10.35 -2.72 0.15
C GLY A 355 -9.17 -3.04 -0.76
N GLN A 356 -9.34 -3.12 -2.09
CA GLN A 356 -8.26 -3.34 -3.07
C GLN A 356 -8.19 -2.25 -4.13
N GLY A 357 -7.05 -1.55 -4.19
CA GLY A 357 -6.85 -0.38 -5.03
C GLY A 357 -6.94 -0.76 -6.51
N VAL A 358 -6.11 -1.72 -6.94
CA VAL A 358 -6.06 -2.19 -8.33
C VAL A 358 -7.42 -2.72 -8.81
N VAL A 359 -8.07 -3.57 -8.01
CA VAL A 359 -9.40 -4.11 -8.36
C VAL A 359 -10.42 -2.97 -8.51
N SER A 360 -10.49 -2.05 -7.54
CA SER A 360 -11.43 -0.93 -7.61
C SER A 360 -11.21 -0.06 -8.83
N ALA A 361 -9.95 0.25 -9.16
CA ALA A 361 -9.59 1.07 -10.28
C ALA A 361 -9.94 0.40 -11.62
N MET A 362 -9.61 -0.89 -11.76
CA MET A 362 -9.89 -1.65 -12.99
C MET A 362 -11.39 -1.85 -13.22
N THR A 363 -12.15 -2.18 -12.17
CA THR A 363 -13.61 -2.31 -12.28
C THR A 363 -14.24 -0.96 -12.65
N ALA A 364 -13.84 0.13 -11.99
CA ALA A 364 -14.32 1.46 -12.32
C ALA A 364 -13.97 1.85 -13.76
N ALA A 365 -12.76 1.53 -14.23
CA ALA A 365 -12.35 1.80 -15.60
C ALA A 365 -13.22 1.09 -16.63
N GLY A 366 -13.56 -0.18 -16.43
CA GLY A 366 -14.48 -0.89 -17.31
C GLY A 366 -15.86 -0.22 -17.39
N ILE A 367 -16.41 0.19 -16.23
CA ILE A 367 -17.73 0.85 -16.15
C ILE A 367 -17.69 2.22 -16.84
N ILE A 368 -16.68 3.04 -16.52
CA ILE A 368 -16.54 4.40 -17.06
C ILE A 368 -16.31 4.35 -18.56
N SER A 369 -15.38 3.51 -19.03
CA SER A 369 -15.13 3.35 -20.46
C SER A 369 -16.41 2.99 -21.18
N ALA A 370 -17.20 2.02 -20.70
CA ALA A 370 -18.48 1.68 -21.33
C ALA A 370 -19.50 2.84 -21.34
N ALA A 371 -19.46 3.74 -20.35
CA ALA A 371 -20.42 4.84 -20.21
C ALA A 371 -20.11 6.07 -21.08
N ILE A 372 -18.83 6.35 -21.36
CA ILE A 372 -18.40 7.59 -22.05
C ILE A 372 -17.72 7.33 -23.41
N LEU A 373 -17.65 6.08 -23.84
CA LEU A 373 -17.15 5.70 -25.16
C LEU A 373 -18.20 6.06 -26.23
N ASP A 374 -17.77 6.79 -27.25
CA ASP A 374 -18.56 7.01 -28.45
C ASP A 374 -18.66 5.71 -29.26
N PRO A 375 -19.87 5.17 -29.50
CA PRO A 375 -20.04 3.97 -30.32
C PRO A 375 -19.57 4.13 -31.77
N ALA A 376 -19.51 5.36 -32.30
CA ALA A 376 -19.13 5.65 -33.68
C ALA A 376 -17.62 5.80 -33.87
N THR A 377 -16.92 6.38 -32.89
CA THR A 377 -15.47 6.65 -32.99
C THR A 377 -14.61 5.72 -32.13
N GLY A 378 -15.22 5.00 -31.18
CA GLY A 378 -14.50 4.14 -30.23
C GLY A 378 -13.58 4.91 -29.28
N GLN A 379 -13.76 6.24 -29.17
CA GLN A 379 -12.97 7.12 -28.30
C GLN A 379 -13.81 7.63 -27.13
N LEU A 380 -13.14 7.97 -26.03
CA LEU A 380 -13.79 8.60 -24.87
C LEU A 380 -14.15 10.05 -25.22
N VAL A 381 -15.43 10.42 -25.04
CA VAL A 381 -15.93 11.75 -25.42
C VAL A 381 -15.77 12.74 -24.27
N GLY A 382 -15.26 13.93 -24.58
CA GLY A 382 -15.28 15.08 -23.67
C GLY A 382 -14.35 14.96 -22.45
N VAL A 383 -13.34 14.08 -22.52
CA VAL A 383 -12.36 13.87 -21.45
C VAL A 383 -10.95 13.73 -21.99
N ASN A 384 -9.97 14.26 -21.28
CA ASN A 384 -8.56 13.87 -21.41
C ASN A 384 -8.34 12.50 -20.73
N PRO A 385 -7.92 11.44 -21.47
CA PRO A 385 -7.72 10.10 -20.91
C PRO A 385 -6.67 10.04 -19.79
N ALA A 386 -5.59 10.83 -19.88
CA ALA A 386 -4.56 10.85 -18.85
C ALA A 386 -5.08 11.43 -17.52
N LEU A 387 -5.92 12.46 -17.57
CA LEU A 387 -6.61 12.97 -16.39
C LEU A 387 -7.64 11.97 -15.83
N LEU A 388 -8.26 11.17 -16.70
CA LEU A 388 -9.20 10.13 -16.28
C LEU A 388 -8.50 8.97 -15.56
N VAL A 389 -7.30 8.58 -16.05
CA VAL A 389 -6.39 7.67 -15.33
C VAL A 389 -6.12 8.21 -13.93
N LEU A 390 -5.70 9.47 -13.81
CA LEU A 390 -5.35 10.07 -12.52
C LEU A 390 -6.54 10.23 -11.57
N ALA A 391 -7.74 10.57 -12.08
CA ALA A 391 -8.96 10.62 -11.27
C ALA A 391 -9.32 9.24 -10.70
N THR A 392 -9.23 8.20 -11.54
CA THR A 392 -9.50 6.81 -11.15
C THR A 392 -8.44 6.31 -10.16
N ALA A 393 -7.16 6.56 -10.45
CA ALA A 393 -6.03 6.25 -9.56
C ALA A 393 -6.18 6.91 -8.18
N ALA A 394 -6.48 8.21 -8.15
CA ALA A 394 -6.73 8.95 -6.91
C ALA A 394 -7.92 8.39 -6.14
N GLY A 395 -8.98 7.95 -6.83
CA GLY A 395 -10.13 7.28 -6.21
C GLY A 395 -9.78 5.93 -5.58
N SER A 396 -8.81 5.20 -6.17
CA SER A 396 -8.33 3.94 -5.60
C SER A 396 -7.43 4.15 -4.37
N ASN A 397 -6.81 5.32 -4.26
CA ASN A 397 -5.98 5.74 -3.14
C ASN A 397 -6.78 6.50 -2.07
N THR A 398 -7.98 6.01 -1.73
CA THR A 398 -8.94 6.65 -0.82
C THR A 398 -9.08 5.94 0.51
N LEU A 399 -9.84 6.54 1.43
CA LEU A 399 -10.10 6.01 2.76
C LEU A 399 -10.39 4.52 2.69
N THR A 400 -9.48 3.72 3.25
CA THR A 400 -9.72 2.31 3.48
C THR A 400 -9.77 2.01 4.95
N HIS A 401 -10.44 0.90 5.23
CA HIS A 401 -10.62 0.41 6.57
C HIS A 401 -10.23 -1.07 6.59
N ILE A 402 -10.92 -1.85 7.41
CA ILE A 402 -10.56 -3.20 7.81
C ILE A 402 -10.57 -4.22 6.64
N ASN A 403 -11.14 -3.87 5.49
CA ASN A 403 -11.11 -4.70 4.29
C ASN A 403 -9.81 -4.58 3.50
N ASP A 404 -8.93 -3.63 3.83
CA ASP A 404 -7.66 -3.41 3.15
C ASP A 404 -6.51 -4.04 3.93
N ALA A 405 -5.66 -4.81 3.24
CA ALA A 405 -4.45 -5.39 3.81
C ALA A 405 -3.49 -4.31 4.31
N SER A 406 -3.40 -3.19 3.59
CA SER A 406 -2.54 -2.04 3.91
C SER A 406 -2.92 -1.38 5.23
N PHE A 407 -4.22 -1.32 5.54
CA PHE A 407 -4.72 -0.84 6.83
C PHE A 407 -4.16 -1.70 7.98
N TRP A 408 -4.19 -3.01 7.82
CA TRP A 408 -3.72 -3.95 8.84
C TRP A 408 -2.20 -3.98 8.95
N LEU A 409 -1.51 -3.83 7.83
CA LEU A 409 -0.06 -3.68 7.79
C LEU A 409 0.36 -2.42 8.56
N PHE A 410 -0.26 -1.28 8.27
CA PHE A 410 0.00 -0.01 8.96
C PHE A 410 -0.31 -0.10 10.46
N LYS A 411 -1.47 -0.65 10.83
CA LYS A 411 -1.85 -0.86 12.23
C LYS A 411 -0.85 -1.76 12.95
N GLY A 412 -0.49 -2.89 12.34
CA GLY A 412 0.37 -3.91 12.93
C GLY A 412 1.79 -3.42 13.14
N TYR A 413 2.40 -2.84 12.10
CA TYR A 413 3.77 -2.32 12.15
C TYR A 413 3.94 -1.11 13.06
N PHE A 414 2.91 -0.29 13.24
CA PHE A 414 2.98 0.84 14.15
C PHE A 414 2.33 0.60 15.51
N ASP A 415 1.92 -0.65 15.76
CA ASP A 415 1.21 -1.09 16.98
C ASP A 415 0.07 -0.14 17.40
N LEU A 416 -0.72 0.27 16.40
CA LEU A 416 -1.80 1.23 16.60
C LEU A 416 -3.11 0.55 17.00
N SER A 417 -3.96 1.32 17.70
CA SER A 417 -5.37 0.97 17.85
C SER A 417 -6.10 1.16 16.51
N VAL A 418 -7.18 0.41 16.27
CA VAL A 418 -8.01 0.58 15.06
C VAL A 418 -8.49 2.03 14.91
N LYS A 419 -8.84 2.68 16.02
CA LYS A 419 -9.25 4.09 16.04
C LYS A 419 -8.13 5.03 15.58
N ASP A 420 -6.91 4.82 16.06
CA ASP A 420 -5.76 5.62 15.65
C ASP A 420 -5.39 5.35 14.19
N THR A 421 -5.47 4.10 13.72
CA THR A 421 -5.25 3.76 12.32
C THR A 421 -6.25 4.47 11.41
N LEU A 422 -7.55 4.45 11.72
CA LEU A 422 -8.55 5.20 10.94
C LEU A 422 -8.27 6.71 10.91
N LYS A 423 -7.82 7.29 12.03
CA LYS A 423 -7.45 8.71 12.10
C LYS A 423 -6.17 9.04 11.34
N THR A 424 -5.23 8.12 11.26
CA THR A 424 -3.93 8.35 10.62
C THR A 424 -3.98 7.88 9.17
N TRP A 425 -3.86 6.58 8.93
CA TRP A 425 -3.98 5.93 7.64
C TRP A 425 -5.28 6.30 6.89
N GLY A 426 -6.44 6.16 7.54
CA GLY A 426 -7.73 6.39 6.86
C GLY A 426 -7.89 7.83 6.37
N LEU A 427 -7.57 8.82 7.22
CA LEU A 427 -7.61 10.24 6.81
C LEU A 427 -6.49 10.60 5.83
N LEU A 428 -5.31 9.98 5.94
CA LEU A 428 -4.20 10.17 5.00
C LEU A 428 -4.65 9.79 3.59
N GLU A 429 -5.20 8.59 3.42
CA GLU A 429 -5.70 8.10 2.15
C GLU A 429 -6.86 8.96 1.64
N LEU A 430 -7.80 9.35 2.52
CA LEU A 430 -8.89 10.24 2.14
C LEU A 430 -8.39 11.58 1.58
N VAL A 431 -7.41 12.20 2.25
CA VAL A 431 -6.84 13.48 1.82
C VAL A 431 -6.09 13.32 0.51
N ASN A 432 -5.28 12.25 0.34
CA ASN A 432 -4.63 11.95 -0.93
C ASN A 432 -5.64 11.83 -2.07
N SER A 433 -6.72 11.10 -1.85
CA SER A 433 -7.77 10.88 -2.85
C SER A 433 -8.51 12.15 -3.24
N VAL A 434 -8.96 12.92 -2.25
CA VAL A 434 -9.76 14.14 -2.48
C VAL A 434 -8.89 15.24 -3.07
N VAL A 435 -7.69 15.46 -2.54
CA VAL A 435 -6.75 16.45 -3.10
C VAL A 435 -6.34 16.03 -4.50
N GLY A 436 -6.08 14.74 -4.72
CA GLY A 436 -5.78 14.19 -6.04
C GLY A 436 -6.87 14.53 -7.06
N LEU A 437 -8.13 14.26 -6.74
CA LEU A 437 -9.27 14.63 -7.59
C LEU A 437 -9.35 16.15 -7.81
N LEU A 438 -9.22 16.96 -6.76
CA LEU A 438 -9.31 18.42 -6.88
C LEU A 438 -8.28 18.97 -7.84
N ILE A 439 -7.03 18.49 -7.78
CA ILE A 439 -5.99 18.92 -8.71
C ILE A 439 -6.29 18.44 -10.13
N VAL A 440 -6.79 17.22 -10.32
CA VAL A 440 -7.24 16.73 -11.64
C VAL A 440 -8.32 17.64 -12.22
N LEU A 441 -9.31 18.04 -11.42
CA LEU A 441 -10.38 18.94 -11.85
C LEU A 441 -9.84 20.33 -12.23
N ILE A 442 -8.90 20.87 -11.44
CA ILE A 442 -8.26 22.15 -11.75
C ILE A 442 -7.51 22.07 -13.09
N ILE A 443 -6.73 21.00 -13.32
CA ILE A 443 -6.01 20.82 -14.58
C ILE A 443 -7.00 20.68 -15.75
N SER A 444 -8.11 19.95 -15.57
CA SER A 444 -9.13 19.75 -16.61
C SER A 444 -9.88 21.02 -17.04
N MET A 445 -9.80 22.11 -16.26
CA MET A 445 -10.38 23.40 -16.64
C MET A 445 -9.46 24.21 -17.56
N VAL A 446 -8.18 23.85 -17.64
CA VAL A 446 -7.13 24.63 -18.33
C VAL A 446 -6.50 23.84 -19.47
N ALA A 447 -6.55 22.51 -19.42
CA ALA A 447 -6.12 21.58 -20.46
C ALA A 447 -7.28 21.22 -21.40
#